data_AF-A0A936L8M1-F1
#
_entry.id   AF-A0A936L8M1-F1
#
_cell.length_a   1.000
_cell.length_b   1.000
_cell.length_c   1.000
_cell.angle_alpha   90.00
_cell.angle_beta   90.00
_cell.angle_gamma   90.00
#
_symmetry.space_group_name_H-M   'P 1'
#
loop_
_entity.id
_entity.type
_entity.pdbx_description
1 polymer ?
#
loop_
_entity_poly.entity_id
_entity_poly.type
_entity_poly.pdbx_seq_one_letter_code
_entity_poly.pdbx_strand_id
1 'polypeptide(L)'
;MTTKISVSLSAVDEGFLKELKSKFGDHTRLDIQVVELDEDPPLTENEFWDIIAQLDWEAPSRDEVLHPAVRALAERPLGHIYQFEDILAEKLFHLDTEPHATAAYPPPQHISEDGFLYIRAAVVASGRETYEAVQQDPFQLPADEDFEPLLSLAALAYEGKTGKKFDYVSPVSYETYSNKKGWEGNKRKNKKDV
;
A
#
# COMPACT_ATOMS: atom_id res chain seq x y z
N MET A 1 16.77 -18.84 14.42
CA MET A 1 16.86 -17.71 13.45
C MET A 1 16.08 -16.55 14.04
N THR A 2 16.50 -15.32 13.78
CA THR A 2 15.82 -14.12 14.29
C THR A 2 15.10 -13.45 13.13
N THR A 3 13.80 -13.17 13.28
CA THR A 3 13.02 -12.39 12.33
C THR A 3 12.92 -10.96 12.85
N LYS A 4 13.37 -9.98 12.06
CA LYS A 4 13.16 -8.56 12.38
C LYS A 4 11.79 -8.15 11.86
N ILE A 5 11.01 -7.48 12.69
CA ILE A 5 9.72 -6.88 12.33
C ILE A 5 9.84 -5.41 12.70
N SER A 6 9.73 -4.53 11.71
CA SER A 6 9.63 -3.08 11.91
C SER A 6 8.24 -2.66 11.51
N VAL A 7 7.54 -1.97 12.41
CA VAL A 7 6.16 -1.52 12.23
C VAL A 7 5.99 -0.21 12.98
N SER A 8 5.13 0.70 12.49
CA SER A 8 4.78 1.90 13.23
C SER A 8 4.11 1.54 14.56
N LEU A 9 4.44 2.29 15.63
CA LEU A 9 3.84 2.08 16.94
C LEU A 9 2.31 2.26 16.92
N SER A 10 1.79 3.11 16.02
CA SER A 10 0.34 3.32 15.85
C SER A 10 -0.40 2.10 15.31
N ALA A 11 0.30 1.17 14.65
CA ALA A 11 -0.27 -0.07 14.12
C ALA A 11 -0.27 -1.22 15.13
N VAL A 12 0.44 -1.06 16.27
CA VAL A 12 0.54 -2.12 17.27
C VAL A 12 -0.73 -2.12 18.13
N ASP A 13 -1.74 -2.84 17.66
CA ASP A 13 -3.02 -3.03 18.35
C ASP A 13 -3.27 -4.51 18.75
N GLU A 14 -4.44 -4.78 19.33
CA GLU A 14 -4.82 -6.16 19.69
C GLU A 14 -4.90 -7.10 18.49
N GLY A 15 -5.27 -6.60 17.31
CA GLY A 15 -5.36 -7.35 16.07
C GLY A 15 -3.98 -7.79 15.61
N PHE A 16 -3.06 -6.85 15.50
CA PHE A 16 -1.66 -7.10 15.16
C PHE A 16 -1.02 -8.12 16.12
N LEU A 17 -1.23 -7.98 17.42
CA LEU A 17 -0.70 -8.94 18.42
C LEU A 17 -1.30 -10.34 18.27
N LYS A 18 -2.59 -10.46 17.90
CA LYS A 18 -3.22 -11.75 17.60
C LYS A 18 -2.62 -12.40 16.35
N GLU A 19 -2.40 -11.62 15.29
CA GLU A 19 -1.76 -12.09 14.07
C GLU A 19 -0.32 -12.54 14.32
N LEU A 20 0.44 -11.74 15.08
CA LEU A 20 1.81 -12.07 15.46
C LEU A 20 1.87 -13.40 16.23
N LYS A 21 0.95 -13.61 17.19
CA LYS A 21 0.85 -14.86 17.94
C LYS A 21 0.38 -16.05 17.07
N SER A 22 -0.48 -15.82 16.08
CA SER A 22 -0.89 -16.88 15.15
C SER A 22 0.25 -17.28 14.21
N LYS A 23 1.09 -16.33 13.83
CA LYS A 23 2.23 -16.53 12.92
C LYS A 23 3.41 -17.21 13.61
N PHE A 24 3.65 -16.88 14.88
CA PHE A 24 4.78 -17.39 15.66
C PHE A 24 4.31 -18.24 16.84
N GLY A 25 4.69 -19.53 16.86
CA GLY A 25 4.27 -20.48 17.89
C GLY A 25 4.91 -20.28 19.27
N ASP A 26 4.51 -21.12 20.24
CA ASP A 26 4.79 -20.99 21.68
C ASP A 26 6.28 -21.02 22.08
N HIS A 27 7.18 -21.45 21.18
CA HIS A 27 8.62 -21.48 21.41
C HIS A 27 9.35 -20.23 20.88
N THR A 28 8.64 -19.11 20.74
CA THR A 28 9.16 -17.84 20.24
C THR A 28 9.31 -16.83 21.37
N ARG A 29 10.44 -16.10 21.39
CA ARG A 29 10.63 -14.91 22.24
C ARG A 29 10.45 -13.66 21.38
N LEU A 30 9.66 -12.70 21.87
CA LEU A 30 9.53 -11.38 21.25
C LEU A 30 10.50 -10.41 21.92
N ASP A 31 11.43 -9.87 21.15
CA ASP A 31 12.31 -8.77 21.56
C ASP A 31 11.83 -7.48 20.86
N ILE A 32 11.52 -6.42 21.63
CA ILE A 32 11.00 -5.15 21.10
C ILE A 32 12.10 -4.10 21.15
N GLN A 33 12.37 -3.46 20.01
CA GLN A 33 13.22 -2.28 19.93
C GLN A 33 12.36 -1.05 19.66
N VAL A 34 12.42 -0.06 20.55
CA VAL A 34 11.80 1.26 20.33
C VAL A 34 12.83 2.17 19.68
N VAL A 35 12.49 2.72 18.53
CA VAL A 35 13.34 3.67 17.79
C VAL A 35 12.59 5.00 17.75
N GLU A 36 13.18 6.02 18.34
CA GLU A 36 12.68 7.39 18.22
C GLU A 36 13.12 7.95 16.86
N LEU A 37 12.17 8.53 16.14
CA LEU A 37 12.41 9.25 14.89
C LEU A 37 12.35 10.74 15.17
N ASP A 38 12.91 11.54 14.26
CA ASP A 38 12.93 13.00 14.37
C ASP A 38 11.50 13.56 14.58
N GLU A 39 11.36 14.61 15.40
CA GLU A 39 10.07 15.26 15.74
C GLU A 39 9.51 16.13 14.59
N ASP A 40 9.80 15.77 13.35
CA ASP A 40 9.25 16.45 12.18
C ASP A 40 7.72 16.26 12.12
N PRO A 41 6.98 17.27 11.63
CA PRO A 41 5.55 17.09 11.36
C PRO A 41 5.31 15.84 10.51
N PRO A 42 4.23 15.08 10.78
CA PRO A 42 3.93 13.89 10.00
C PRO A 42 3.70 14.24 8.53
N LEU A 43 4.12 13.34 7.63
CA LEU A 43 3.83 13.44 6.21
C LEU A 43 2.31 13.54 6.01
N THR A 44 1.87 14.62 5.39
CA THR A 44 0.47 14.82 5.07
C THR A 44 0.08 14.10 3.77
N GLU A 45 -1.21 13.84 3.59
CA GLU A 45 -1.71 13.26 2.34
C GLU A 45 -1.40 14.16 1.11
N ASN A 46 -1.43 15.49 1.26
CA ASN A 46 -1.05 16.38 0.17
C ASN A 46 0.41 16.19 -0.24
N GLU A 47 1.31 16.05 0.73
CA GLU A 47 2.73 15.80 0.44
C GLU A 47 2.97 14.41 -0.17
N PHE A 48 2.19 13.40 0.23
CA PHE A 48 2.18 12.10 -0.45
C PHE A 48 1.86 12.26 -1.94
N TRP A 49 0.79 13.01 -2.27
CA TRP A 49 0.42 13.27 -3.66
C TRP A 49 1.45 14.13 -4.40
N ASP A 50 2.10 15.09 -3.72
CA ASP A 50 3.18 15.89 -4.30
C ASP A 50 4.39 15.03 -4.70
N ILE A 51 4.68 13.96 -3.95
CA ILE A 51 5.73 12.99 -4.27
C ILE A 51 5.30 12.12 -5.45
N ILE A 52 4.07 11.62 -5.47
CA ILE A 52 3.52 10.85 -6.61
C ILE A 52 3.53 11.69 -7.90
N ALA A 53 3.27 12.99 -7.80
CA ALA A 53 3.32 13.89 -8.96
C ALA A 53 4.73 14.06 -9.56
N GLN A 54 5.79 13.59 -8.89
CA GLN A 54 7.16 13.59 -9.43
C GLN A 54 7.46 12.38 -10.34
N LEU A 55 6.53 11.44 -10.51
CA LEU A 55 6.73 10.32 -11.43
C LEU A 55 6.95 10.83 -12.86
N ASP A 56 8.05 10.41 -13.48
CA ASP A 56 8.44 10.84 -14.83
C ASP A 56 7.95 9.84 -15.88
N TRP A 57 6.72 10.03 -16.34
CA TRP A 57 6.09 9.16 -17.34
C TRP A 57 6.76 9.22 -18.73
N GLU A 58 7.68 10.16 -18.96
CA GLU A 58 8.48 10.25 -20.19
C GLU A 58 9.83 9.51 -20.06
N ALA A 59 10.08 8.86 -18.93
CA ALA A 59 11.30 8.09 -18.69
C ALA A 59 11.41 6.89 -19.66
N PRO A 60 12.64 6.48 -20.03
CA PRO A 60 12.86 5.45 -21.05
C PRO A 60 12.51 4.03 -20.58
N SER A 61 12.32 3.81 -19.28
CA SER A 61 11.90 2.55 -18.70
C SER A 61 10.95 2.76 -17.52
N ARG A 62 10.12 1.74 -17.22
CA ARG A 62 9.12 1.79 -16.14
C ARG A 62 9.75 1.98 -14.76
N ASP A 63 10.95 1.43 -14.54
CA ASP A 63 11.68 1.60 -13.28
C ASP A 63 12.20 3.04 -13.13
N GLU A 64 12.63 3.66 -14.24
CA GLU A 64 13.16 5.02 -14.25
C GLU A 64 12.08 6.08 -13.98
N VAL A 65 10.80 5.79 -14.24
CA VAL A 65 9.65 6.64 -13.90
C VAL A 65 9.66 7.02 -12.41
N LEU A 66 10.11 6.11 -11.53
CA LEU A 66 10.14 6.33 -10.08
C LEU A 66 11.24 7.29 -9.63
N HIS A 67 12.32 7.43 -10.40
CA HIS A 67 13.57 8.04 -9.93
C HIS A 67 13.40 9.43 -9.30
N PRO A 68 12.62 10.36 -9.89
CA PRO A 68 12.46 11.68 -9.27
C PRO A 68 11.64 11.61 -7.97
N ALA A 69 10.58 10.79 -7.92
CA ALA A 69 9.77 10.59 -6.72
C ALA A 69 10.57 9.91 -5.59
N VAL A 70 11.38 8.89 -5.92
CA VAL A 70 12.29 8.23 -4.98
C VAL A 70 13.29 9.22 -4.40
N ARG A 71 13.89 10.09 -5.24
CA ARG A 71 14.80 11.14 -4.77
C ARG A 71 14.09 12.11 -3.84
N ALA A 72 12.91 12.60 -4.25
CA ALA A 72 12.12 13.54 -3.46
C ALA A 72 11.76 12.98 -2.07
N LEU A 73 11.38 11.69 -2.00
CA LEU A 73 11.10 11.03 -0.72
C LEU A 73 12.38 10.79 0.11
N ALA A 74 13.50 10.42 -0.51
CA ALA A 74 14.76 10.18 0.19
C ALA A 74 15.37 11.46 0.82
N GLU A 75 15.05 12.64 0.27
CA GLU A 75 15.46 13.94 0.81
C GLU A 75 14.66 14.36 2.05
N ARG A 76 13.46 13.80 2.26
CA ARG A 76 12.60 14.07 3.42
C ARG A 76 13.07 13.35 4.70
N PRO A 77 12.59 13.73 5.90
CA PRO A 77 12.89 13.03 7.16
C PRO A 77 12.67 11.51 7.07
N LEU A 78 13.43 10.73 7.84
CA LEU A 78 13.34 9.26 7.77
C LEU A 78 11.93 8.76 8.10
N GLY A 79 11.25 9.41 9.05
CA GLY A 79 9.86 9.11 9.40
C GLY A 79 8.88 9.26 8.24
N HIS A 80 9.14 10.17 7.30
CA HIS A 80 8.28 10.37 6.13
C HIS A 80 8.35 9.18 5.18
N ILE A 81 9.44 8.42 5.13
CA ILE A 81 9.52 7.22 4.30
C ILE A 81 8.58 6.12 4.81
N TYR A 82 8.54 5.90 6.13
CA TYR A 82 7.60 4.97 6.74
C TYR A 82 6.15 5.44 6.57
N GLN A 83 5.89 6.73 6.78
CA GLN A 83 4.55 7.31 6.62
C GLN A 83 4.07 7.29 5.16
N PHE A 84 4.98 7.45 4.19
CA PHE A 84 4.66 7.30 2.78
C PHE A 84 4.20 5.87 2.47
N GLU A 85 4.92 4.87 2.99
CA GLU A 85 4.54 3.45 2.85
C GLU A 85 3.17 3.17 3.49
N ASP A 86 2.92 3.72 4.69
CA ASP A 86 1.64 3.58 5.37
C ASP A 86 0.48 4.17 4.55
N ILE A 87 0.65 5.38 4.01
CA ILE A 87 -0.36 6.05 3.17
C ILE A 87 -0.55 5.27 1.87
N LEU A 88 0.52 4.84 1.19
CA LEU A 88 0.43 4.04 -0.02
C LEU A 88 -0.38 2.76 0.22
N ALA A 89 -0.04 2.03 1.28
CA ALA A 89 -0.75 0.81 1.66
C ALA A 89 -2.23 1.06 1.94
N GLU A 90 -2.57 2.15 2.64
CA GLU A 90 -3.95 2.57 2.89
C GLU A 90 -4.71 2.88 1.59
N LYS A 91 -4.11 3.63 0.66
CA LYS A 91 -4.73 3.95 -0.63
C LYS A 91 -5.02 2.69 -1.44
N LEU A 92 -4.06 1.76 -1.52
CA LEU A 92 -4.24 0.49 -2.22
C LEU A 92 -5.28 -0.40 -1.53
N PHE A 93 -5.28 -0.46 -0.19
CA PHE A 93 -6.24 -1.22 0.60
C PHE A 93 -7.68 -0.73 0.39
N HIS A 94 -7.88 0.58 0.23
CA HIS A 94 -9.21 1.14 -0.04
C HIS A 94 -9.77 0.76 -1.41
N LEU A 95 -8.91 0.51 -2.40
CA LEU A 95 -9.31 0.01 -3.71
C LEU A 95 -9.45 -1.52 -3.75
N ASP A 96 -8.98 -2.23 -2.73
CA ASP A 96 -9.12 -3.69 -2.58
C ASP A 96 -10.58 -4.09 -2.27
N THR A 97 -11.45 -4.11 -3.27
CA THR A 97 -12.87 -4.42 -3.06
C THR A 97 -13.44 -5.21 -4.23
N GLU A 98 -14.53 -5.95 -3.99
CA GLU A 98 -15.22 -6.72 -5.02
C GLU A 98 -15.67 -5.87 -6.22
N PRO A 99 -16.24 -4.65 -6.06
CA PRO A 99 -16.62 -3.81 -7.20
C PRO A 99 -15.43 -3.40 -8.08
N HIS A 100 -14.31 -3.00 -7.49
CA HIS A 100 -13.10 -2.62 -8.22
C HIS A 100 -12.48 -3.83 -8.93
N ALA A 101 -12.43 -4.98 -8.27
CA ALA A 101 -11.95 -6.21 -8.89
C ALA A 101 -12.85 -6.68 -10.03
N THR A 102 -14.17 -6.48 -9.91
CA THR A 102 -15.14 -6.78 -10.98
C THR A 102 -14.97 -5.83 -12.18
N ALA A 103 -14.65 -4.56 -11.93
CA ALA A 103 -14.35 -3.61 -13.00
C ALA A 103 -13.06 -3.98 -13.74
N ALA A 104 -12.02 -4.39 -13.00
CA ALA A 104 -10.75 -4.85 -13.55
C ALA A 104 -10.87 -6.20 -14.29
N TYR A 105 -11.63 -7.15 -13.73
CA TYR A 105 -11.82 -8.50 -14.25
C TYR A 105 -13.32 -8.84 -14.36
N PRO A 106 -14.01 -8.36 -15.40
CA PRO A 106 -15.43 -8.64 -15.58
C PRO A 106 -15.69 -10.15 -15.70
N PRO A 107 -16.74 -10.70 -15.04
CA PRO A 107 -17.08 -12.11 -15.17
C PRO A 107 -17.25 -12.54 -16.63
N PRO A 108 -16.78 -13.74 -17.02
CA PRO A 108 -16.29 -14.83 -16.18
C PRO A 108 -14.76 -14.81 -15.94
N GLN A 109 -14.08 -13.67 -16.12
CA GLN A 109 -12.63 -13.61 -15.96
C GLN A 109 -12.20 -13.96 -14.52
N HIS A 110 -11.05 -14.61 -14.41
CA HIS A 110 -10.43 -14.90 -13.12
C HIS A 110 -9.60 -13.69 -12.68
N ILE A 111 -9.77 -13.27 -11.43
CA ILE A 111 -8.99 -12.18 -10.83
C ILE A 111 -7.57 -12.69 -10.56
N SER A 112 -6.57 -12.07 -11.18
CA SER A 112 -5.18 -12.22 -10.78
C SER A 112 -4.93 -11.36 -9.55
N GLU A 113 -4.46 -11.97 -8.45
CA GLU A 113 -4.20 -11.25 -7.19
C GLU A 113 -3.13 -10.16 -7.38
N ASP A 114 -2.01 -10.53 -8.01
CA ASP A 114 -0.92 -9.60 -8.36
C ASP A 114 -1.36 -8.58 -9.41
N GLY A 115 -2.03 -9.04 -10.48
CA GLY A 115 -2.50 -8.15 -11.54
C GLY A 115 -3.46 -7.07 -11.03
N PHE A 116 -4.41 -7.45 -10.15
CA PHE A 116 -5.30 -6.49 -9.52
C PHE A 116 -4.57 -5.51 -8.59
N LEU A 117 -3.55 -5.97 -7.86
CA LEU A 117 -2.70 -5.08 -7.07
C LEU A 117 -1.97 -4.07 -7.97
N TYR A 118 -1.43 -4.50 -9.10
CA TYR A 118 -0.67 -3.63 -10.01
C TYR A 118 -1.57 -2.62 -10.73
N ILE A 119 -2.82 -2.97 -11.03
CA ILE A 119 -3.81 -2.03 -11.55
C ILE A 119 -4.17 -0.97 -10.48
N ARG A 120 -4.36 -1.39 -9.22
CA ARG A 120 -4.57 -0.43 -8.11
C ARG A 120 -3.36 0.48 -7.92
N ALA A 121 -2.15 -0.04 -8.10
CA ALA A 121 -0.93 0.74 -8.07
C ALA A 121 -0.86 1.77 -9.22
N ALA A 122 -1.29 1.41 -10.44
CA ALA A 122 -1.43 2.37 -11.53
C ALA A 122 -2.41 3.50 -11.20
N VAL A 123 -3.57 3.18 -10.62
CA VAL A 123 -4.55 4.19 -10.19
C VAL A 123 -3.94 5.22 -9.24
N VAL A 124 -3.17 4.76 -8.25
CA VAL A 124 -2.48 5.66 -7.29
C VAL A 124 -1.37 6.44 -8.01
N ALA A 125 -0.58 5.79 -8.88
CA ALA A 125 0.49 6.43 -9.63
C ALA A 125 -0.01 7.53 -10.57
N SER A 126 -1.21 7.37 -11.14
CA SER A 126 -1.90 8.36 -11.98
C SER A 126 -2.38 9.59 -11.21
N GLY A 127 -2.19 9.62 -9.89
CA GLY A 127 -2.37 10.79 -9.05
C GLY A 127 -3.75 10.90 -8.41
N ARG A 128 -3.89 11.97 -7.63
CA ARG A 128 -5.02 12.18 -6.71
C ARG A 128 -6.38 12.18 -7.40
N GLU A 129 -6.52 12.90 -8.51
CA GLU A 129 -7.80 13.04 -9.21
C GLU A 129 -8.31 11.69 -9.72
N THR A 130 -7.42 10.90 -10.34
CA THR A 130 -7.72 9.54 -10.80
C THR A 130 -8.10 8.64 -9.64
N TYR A 131 -7.32 8.67 -8.55
CA TYR A 131 -7.61 7.90 -7.35
C TYR A 131 -8.99 8.21 -6.77
N GLU A 132 -9.32 9.49 -6.58
CA GLU A 132 -10.60 9.92 -6.02
C GLU A 132 -11.77 9.56 -6.95
N ALA A 133 -11.59 9.68 -8.27
CA ALA A 133 -12.60 9.30 -9.25
C ALA A 133 -12.90 7.79 -9.22
N VAL A 134 -11.86 6.95 -9.19
CA VAL A 134 -12.00 5.48 -9.09
C VAL A 134 -12.61 5.08 -7.75
N GLN A 135 -12.20 5.72 -6.65
CA GLN A 135 -12.76 5.45 -5.33
C GLN A 135 -14.27 5.73 -5.27
N GLN A 136 -14.75 6.75 -5.99
CA GLN A 136 -16.17 7.09 -6.08
C GLN A 136 -16.93 6.16 -7.02
N ASP A 137 -16.32 5.79 -8.16
CA ASP A 137 -16.90 4.92 -9.16
C ASP A 137 -15.89 3.87 -9.63
N PRO A 138 -16.01 2.61 -9.16
CA PRO A 138 -15.12 1.52 -9.54
C PRO A 138 -14.99 1.30 -11.05
N PHE A 139 -15.99 1.70 -11.86
CA PHE A 139 -15.94 1.54 -13.31
C PHE A 139 -15.06 2.58 -14.03
N GLN A 140 -14.54 3.58 -13.32
CA GLN A 140 -13.51 4.48 -13.84
C GLN A 140 -12.09 3.88 -13.74
N LEU A 141 -11.95 2.68 -13.18
CA LEU A 141 -10.68 1.99 -13.04
C LEU A 141 -10.10 1.63 -14.44
N PRO A 142 -8.88 2.08 -14.77
CA PRO A 142 -8.23 1.77 -16.04
C PRO A 142 -7.69 0.33 -16.04
N ALA A 143 -8.54 -0.64 -16.39
CA ALA A 143 -8.25 -2.06 -16.24
C ALA A 143 -7.06 -2.57 -17.09
N ASP A 144 -6.70 -1.84 -18.15
CA ASP A 144 -5.60 -2.17 -19.05
C ASP A 144 -4.25 -1.56 -18.63
N GLU A 145 -4.22 -0.78 -17.53
CA GLU A 145 -3.03 -0.11 -17.02
C GLU A 145 -2.57 -0.73 -15.70
N ASP A 146 -1.29 -1.07 -15.62
CA ASP A 146 -0.63 -1.53 -14.41
C ASP A 146 0.64 -0.71 -14.12
N PHE A 147 1.04 -0.65 -12.85
CA PHE A 147 2.29 -0.01 -12.43
C PHE A 147 2.85 -0.62 -11.14
N GLU A 148 3.29 -1.88 -11.23
CA GLU A 148 4.00 -2.62 -10.18
C GLU A 148 5.19 -1.85 -9.54
N PRO A 149 6.02 -1.08 -10.29
CA PRO A 149 7.18 -0.40 -9.70
C PRO A 149 6.82 0.52 -8.51
N LEU A 150 5.63 1.10 -8.46
CA LEU A 150 5.20 1.97 -7.35
C LEU A 150 5.36 1.30 -5.98
N LEU A 151 5.15 -0.02 -5.89
CA LEU A 151 5.26 -0.78 -4.64
C LEU A 151 6.67 -0.77 -4.04
N SER A 152 7.69 -0.42 -4.83
CA SER A 152 9.07 -0.35 -4.38
C SER A 152 9.54 1.06 -4.01
N LEU A 153 8.71 2.10 -4.17
CA LEU A 153 9.13 3.50 -4.05
C LEU A 153 9.73 3.82 -2.66
N ALA A 154 9.03 3.47 -1.57
CA ALA A 154 9.50 3.70 -0.21
C ALA A 154 10.78 2.89 0.09
N ALA A 155 10.83 1.64 -0.37
CA ALA A 155 11.99 0.78 -0.20
C ALA A 155 13.24 1.35 -0.87
N LEU A 156 13.12 1.81 -2.13
CA LEU A 156 14.20 2.45 -2.87
C LEU A 156 14.64 3.76 -2.21
N ALA A 157 13.70 4.58 -1.73
CA ALA A 157 14.03 5.82 -1.04
C ALA A 157 14.78 5.56 0.28
N TYR A 158 14.34 4.56 1.05
CA TYR A 158 14.99 4.16 2.29
C TYR A 158 16.39 3.58 2.06
N GLU A 159 16.54 2.70 1.07
CA GLU A 159 17.84 2.13 0.69
C GLU A 159 18.80 3.22 0.22
N GLY A 160 18.33 4.16 -0.60
CA GLY A 160 19.12 5.31 -1.04
C GLY A 160 19.56 6.21 0.11
N LYS A 161 18.67 6.47 1.09
CA LYS A 161 18.96 7.33 2.25
C LYS A 161 19.87 6.68 3.28
N THR A 162 19.71 5.39 3.54
CA THR A 162 20.32 4.71 4.69
C THR A 162 21.38 3.66 4.34
N GLY A 163 21.42 3.21 3.08
CA GLY A 163 22.24 2.09 2.63
C GLY A 163 21.80 0.73 3.19
N LYS A 164 20.60 0.64 3.78
CA LYS A 164 20.05 -0.58 4.41
C LYS A 164 18.76 -1.00 3.75
N LYS A 165 18.46 -2.30 3.77
CA LYS A 165 17.18 -2.84 3.30
C LYS A 165 16.00 -2.31 4.10
N PHE A 166 14.91 -2.05 3.40
CA PHE A 166 13.65 -1.59 3.99
C PHE A 166 12.82 -2.77 4.51
N ASP A 167 13.13 -3.22 5.72
CA ASP A 167 12.39 -4.29 6.39
C ASP A 167 11.26 -3.70 7.25
N TYR A 168 10.27 -3.08 6.61
CA TYR A 168 9.12 -2.43 7.27
C TYR A 168 7.79 -3.05 6.82
N VAL A 169 6.83 -3.10 7.74
CA VAL A 169 5.48 -3.59 7.50
C VAL A 169 4.50 -2.47 7.84
N SER A 170 3.68 -2.09 6.86
CA SER A 170 2.61 -1.10 7.02
C SER A 170 1.48 -1.61 7.93
N PRO A 171 0.69 -0.71 8.55
CA PRO A 171 -0.44 -1.08 9.40
C PRO A 171 -1.51 -1.93 8.72
N VAL A 172 -1.70 -1.74 7.41
CA VAL A 172 -2.59 -2.54 6.58
C VAL A 172 -1.80 -3.24 5.48
N SER A 173 -2.21 -4.44 5.14
CA SER A 173 -1.70 -5.16 3.97
C SER A 173 -2.42 -4.65 2.71
N TYR A 174 -1.67 -4.21 1.71
CA TYR A 174 -2.24 -3.82 0.40
C TYR A 174 -2.57 -5.02 -0.50
N GLU A 175 -2.15 -6.23 -0.11
CA GLU A 175 -2.37 -7.47 -0.87
C GLU A 175 -3.85 -7.70 -1.17
N THR A 176 -4.15 -8.25 -2.35
CA THR A 176 -5.52 -8.53 -2.77
C THR A 176 -6.25 -9.41 -1.74
N TYR A 177 -7.53 -9.09 -1.47
CA TYR A 177 -8.36 -9.68 -0.41
C TYR A 177 -8.00 -9.29 1.03
N SER A 178 -7.06 -8.39 1.27
CA SER A 178 -6.71 -7.93 2.63
C SER A 178 -7.84 -7.09 3.26
N ASN A 179 -8.57 -6.30 2.46
CA ASN A 179 -9.73 -5.54 2.91
C ASN A 179 -10.97 -6.44 3.00
N LYS A 180 -11.02 -7.29 4.03
CA LYS A 180 -12.12 -8.26 4.21
C LYS A 180 -13.52 -7.64 4.09
N LYS A 181 -13.71 -6.40 4.58
CA LYS A 181 -14.97 -5.66 4.45
C LYS A 181 -15.30 -5.29 3.00
N GLY A 182 -14.29 -4.87 2.22
CA GLY A 182 -14.40 -4.57 0.80
C GLY A 182 -14.83 -5.76 -0.07
N TRP A 183 -14.61 -6.99 0.42
CA TRP A 183 -14.93 -8.26 -0.24
C TRP A 183 -16.12 -9.01 0.38
N GLU A 184 -16.76 -8.45 1.40
CA GLU A 184 -17.88 -9.10 2.09
C GLU A 184 -19.19 -9.11 1.28
N GLY A 185 -19.20 -8.54 0.07
CA GLY A 185 -20.23 -8.66 -0.95
C GLY A 185 -21.66 -8.72 -0.42
N ASN A 186 -22.24 -7.59 -0.05
CA ASN A 186 -23.68 -7.36 0.23
C ASN A 186 -24.48 -8.58 0.75
N LYS A 187 -23.94 -9.36 1.70
CA LYS A 187 -24.59 -10.55 2.31
C LYS A 187 -25.92 -10.25 3.01
N ARG A 188 -26.38 -8.98 2.98
CA ARG A 188 -27.62 -8.48 3.57
C ARG A 188 -28.77 -8.29 2.58
N LYS A 189 -28.60 -8.42 1.26
CA LYS A 189 -29.72 -8.25 0.30
C LYS A 189 -30.51 -9.53 -0.05
N ASN A 190 -30.03 -10.73 0.30
CA ASN A 190 -30.71 -12.01 -0.03
C ASN A 190 -31.40 -12.70 1.17
N LYS A 191 -31.79 -11.95 2.22
CA LYS A 191 -32.49 -12.53 3.39
C LYS A 191 -33.88 -11.94 3.66
N LYS A 192 -34.49 -11.33 2.64
CA LYS A 192 -35.93 -11.07 2.55
C LYS A 192 -36.34 -11.52 1.16
N ASP A 193 -37.00 -12.67 1.11
CA ASP A 193 -37.75 -13.27 -0.02
C ASP A 193 -37.49 -14.77 -0.11
N VAL A 194 -37.75 -15.49 0.99
CA VAL A 194 -38.23 -16.90 1.02
C VAL A 194 -39.16 -17.05 2.22
#